data_AF-A0A7W0S2X1-F1
#
_entry.id   AF-A0A7W0S2X1-F1
#
_cell.length_a   1.000
_cell.length_b   1.000
_cell.length_c   1.000
_cell.angle_alpha   90.00
_cell.angle_beta   90.00
_cell.angle_gamma   90.00
#
_symmetry.space_group_name_H-M   'P 1'
#
loop_
_entity.id
_entity.type
_entity.pdbx_description
1 polymer ?
#
loop_
_entity_poly.entity_id
_entity_poly.type
_entity_poly.pdbx_seq_one_letter_code
_entity_poly.pdbx_strand_id
1 'polypeptide(L)'
;MIREKNNFLRFTFGWILCGIVFMVACPKLIVYGQTSAEPVVSSNHAPAQVLQVTQKKSLIRKIGLVAPVVSAATTAKNVELQNTLRWNFGAKRQRGWYLYVSLIQHTIGTKSGAETNEFARAVALWQQKEGIYPTGIVDGETLSRLIDFWQSRRLNTIVYAAPEDLLTAPIADFYDPTREIELLKVERETYQAYKLMVSAAASELKLKDGKYLRIVSAFRSREYQAKLRAASPHSGRAGLAVNSPHFTGRTLDLFVGGEPTITKDFNRAVQVQAPIYKWLVINASRFGFYPYFYEPWHWEYVPRNSRPPGTNLPLTPQ
;
A
#
# COMPACT_ATOMS: atom_id res chain seq x y z
N MET A 1 -41.91 26.77 43.67
CA MET A 1 -40.47 26.83 44.02
C MET A 1 -39.90 25.43 43.83
N ILE A 2 -39.54 25.11 42.58
CA ILE A 2 -39.13 23.77 42.13
C ILE A 2 -37.60 23.77 42.05
N ARG A 3 -36.97 22.76 42.64
CA ARG A 3 -35.53 22.66 42.89
C ARG A 3 -34.90 21.77 41.82
N GLU A 4 -34.08 22.35 40.95
CA GLU A 4 -33.27 21.67 39.94
C GLU A 4 -32.14 20.84 40.59
N LYS A 5 -31.88 19.65 40.05
CA LYS A 5 -30.67 18.86 40.32
C LYS A 5 -29.90 18.65 39.02
N ASN A 6 -28.71 19.26 38.97
CA ASN A 6 -27.68 19.06 37.95
C ASN A 6 -27.04 17.68 38.13
N ASN A 7 -26.97 16.90 37.04
CA ASN A 7 -26.13 15.70 36.94
C ASN A 7 -25.09 15.92 35.84
N PHE A 8 -23.83 16.05 36.24
CA PHE A 8 -22.67 16.11 35.34
C PHE A 8 -21.94 14.76 35.46
N LEU A 9 -22.02 13.92 34.43
CA LEU A 9 -21.40 12.59 34.41
C LEU A 9 -20.03 12.67 33.73
N ARG A 10 -18.97 12.44 34.50
CA ARG A 10 -17.59 12.27 34.01
C ARG A 10 -17.39 10.83 33.55
N PHE A 11 -16.97 10.61 32.30
CA PHE A 11 -16.52 9.31 31.81
C PHE A 11 -14.99 9.22 31.87
N THR A 12 -14.50 8.26 32.65
CA THR A 12 -13.10 7.83 32.70
C THR A 12 -12.89 6.63 31.77
N PHE A 13 -11.89 6.71 30.87
CA PHE A 13 -11.45 5.59 30.03
C PHE A 13 -10.50 4.67 30.83
N GLY A 14 -10.86 3.39 30.95
CA GLY A 14 -10.01 2.34 31.53
C GLY A 14 -9.52 1.38 30.45
N TRP A 15 -8.20 1.25 30.32
CA TRP A 15 -7.53 0.20 29.55
C TRP A 15 -7.21 -0.96 30.49
N ILE A 16 -7.54 -2.21 30.10
CA ILE A 16 -7.05 -3.41 30.79
C ILE A 16 -6.54 -4.43 29.76
N LEU A 17 -5.24 -4.72 29.88
CA LEU A 17 -4.50 -5.83 29.30
C LEU A 17 -4.88 -7.16 29.97
N CYS A 18 -4.77 -8.28 29.25
CA CYS A 18 -4.42 -9.55 29.87
C CYS A 18 -3.48 -10.35 28.94
N GLY A 19 -2.30 -10.70 29.47
CA GLY A 19 -1.25 -11.43 28.77
C GLY A 19 -1.30 -12.93 29.06
N ILE A 20 -0.67 -13.71 28.19
CA ILE A 20 -0.23 -15.08 28.48
C ILE A 20 1.18 -15.26 27.87
N VAL A 21 2.08 -15.75 28.71
CA VAL A 21 3.51 -16.01 28.45
C VAL A 21 3.69 -17.39 27.81
N PHE A 22 4.46 -17.47 26.73
CA PHE A 22 5.19 -18.70 26.36
C PHE A 22 6.53 -18.32 25.71
N MET A 23 7.63 -18.69 26.36
CA MET A 23 8.97 -18.62 25.77
C MET A 23 9.20 -19.87 24.91
N VAL A 24 9.43 -19.67 23.61
CA VAL A 24 10.05 -20.68 22.75
C VAL A 24 11.13 -19.97 21.93
N ALA A 25 12.38 -20.40 22.14
CA ALA A 25 13.52 -20.00 21.32
C ALA A 25 13.51 -20.78 19.99
N CYS A 26 13.64 -20.09 18.86
CA CYS A 26 13.96 -20.67 17.55
C CYS A 26 14.51 -19.58 16.60
N PRO A 27 15.23 -19.95 15.51
CA PRO A 27 16.44 -19.27 15.07
C PRO A 27 16.17 -18.12 14.09
N LYS A 28 17.24 -17.33 13.86
CA LYS A 28 17.35 -16.26 12.87
C LYS A 28 16.79 -16.69 11.51
N LEU A 29 15.66 -16.08 11.10
CA LEU A 29 15.12 -16.17 9.76
C LEU A 29 15.10 -14.77 9.13
N ILE A 30 16.07 -14.61 8.21
CA ILE A 30 16.23 -13.74 7.05
C ILE A 30 15.19 -12.61 6.92
N VAL A 31 15.68 -11.38 7.12
CA VAL A 31 15.03 -10.13 6.72
C VAL A 31 15.62 -9.69 5.39
N TYR A 32 14.77 -9.50 4.38
CA TYR A 32 15.13 -8.78 3.17
C TYR A 32 15.18 -7.27 3.46
N GLY A 33 16.32 -6.66 3.11
CA GLY A 33 16.37 -5.25 2.72
C GLY A 33 17.06 -4.28 3.68
N GLN A 34 18.31 -4.53 4.09
CA GLN A 34 19.32 -3.48 4.34
C GLN A 34 20.73 -4.08 4.16
N THR A 35 21.46 -3.69 3.12
CA THR A 35 22.88 -4.01 2.97
C THR A 35 23.67 -2.72 2.77
N SER A 36 24.52 -2.41 3.74
CA SER A 36 25.71 -1.58 3.59
C SER A 36 26.78 -2.36 2.82
N ALA A 37 27.43 -1.70 1.86
CA ALA A 37 28.52 -2.25 1.08
C ALA A 37 29.86 -1.71 1.58
N GLU A 38 30.83 -2.59 1.78
CA GLU A 38 32.26 -2.27 1.68
C GLU A 38 32.99 -3.44 0.98
N PRO A 39 34.12 -3.16 0.30
CA PRO A 39 34.60 -3.95 -0.83
C PRO A 39 35.63 -4.99 -0.39
N VAL A 40 35.62 -6.17 -1.03
CA VAL A 40 36.72 -7.12 -0.94
C VAL A 40 37.19 -7.53 -2.34
N VAL A 41 38.51 -7.61 -2.40
CA VAL A 41 39.44 -7.70 -3.52
C VAL A 41 39.35 -9.00 -4.32
N SER A 42 39.71 -8.85 -5.59
CA SER A 42 39.90 -9.83 -6.67
C SER A 42 40.79 -11.04 -6.33
N SER A 43 40.42 -12.21 -6.86
CA SER A 43 41.38 -13.12 -7.52
C SER A 43 40.68 -14.10 -8.48
N ASN A 44 41.23 -14.22 -9.69
CA ASN A 44 40.80 -15.00 -10.85
C ASN A 44 40.82 -16.53 -10.65
N HIS A 45 40.01 -17.28 -11.42
CA HIS A 45 40.44 -18.42 -12.30
C HIS A 45 39.32 -18.97 -13.22
N ALA A 46 39.52 -18.82 -14.54
CA ALA A 46 39.22 -19.66 -15.73
C ALA A 46 37.81 -20.29 -16.02
N PRO A 47 37.47 -20.51 -17.31
CA PRO A 47 36.10 -20.34 -17.83
C PRO A 47 35.34 -21.64 -18.09
N ALA A 48 34.03 -21.63 -17.84
CA ALA A 48 33.11 -22.68 -18.30
C ALA A 48 31.83 -22.08 -18.93
N GLN A 49 31.76 -22.22 -20.26
CA GLN A 49 30.56 -22.33 -21.09
C GLN A 49 29.44 -21.28 -20.91
N VAL A 50 29.62 -20.14 -21.59
CA VAL A 50 28.55 -19.20 -21.94
C VAL A 50 27.82 -19.72 -23.18
N LEU A 51 26.86 -20.61 -23.00
CA LEU A 51 25.81 -20.89 -23.97
C LEU A 51 24.59 -21.36 -23.17
N GLN A 52 23.38 -20.87 -23.53
CA GLN A 52 22.04 -21.36 -23.14
C GLN A 52 21.12 -20.41 -22.32
N VAL A 53 21.52 -19.20 -21.92
CA VAL A 53 20.58 -18.27 -21.23
C VAL A 53 20.03 -17.17 -22.15
N THR A 54 20.81 -16.72 -23.12
CA THR A 54 20.47 -15.55 -23.97
C THR A 54 19.42 -15.87 -25.04
N GLN A 55 19.37 -17.11 -25.56
CA GLN A 55 18.41 -17.49 -26.60
C GLN A 55 16.97 -17.65 -26.08
N LYS A 56 16.78 -18.06 -24.81
CA LYS A 56 15.44 -18.27 -24.24
C LYS A 56 14.68 -16.95 -24.00
N LYS A 57 15.40 -15.88 -23.65
CA LYS A 57 14.85 -14.51 -23.56
C LYS A 57 14.52 -13.91 -24.94
N SER A 58 15.25 -14.29 -25.98
CA SER A 58 15.06 -13.76 -27.34
C SER A 58 13.84 -14.37 -28.05
N LEU A 59 13.45 -15.61 -27.74
CA LEU A 59 12.37 -16.30 -28.45
C LEU A 59 10.97 -15.82 -28.03
N ILE A 60 10.80 -15.42 -26.76
CA ILE A 60 9.51 -14.91 -26.23
C ILE A 60 9.16 -13.54 -26.83
N ARG A 61 10.16 -12.76 -27.27
CA ARG A 61 9.97 -11.39 -27.76
C ARG A 61 9.40 -11.28 -29.18
N LYS A 62 9.29 -12.40 -29.91
CA LYS A 62 8.91 -12.43 -31.34
C LYS A 62 7.56 -13.08 -31.64
N ILE A 63 6.90 -13.66 -30.63
CA ILE A 63 5.52 -14.14 -30.74
C ILE A 63 4.66 -12.96 -30.29
N GLY A 64 3.80 -12.43 -31.17
CA GLY A 64 2.84 -11.38 -30.78
C GLY A 64 2.05 -11.80 -29.53
N LEU A 65 1.45 -10.83 -28.83
CA LEU A 65 0.49 -11.13 -27.75
C LEU A 65 -0.68 -11.94 -28.34
N VAL A 66 -0.56 -13.25 -28.39
CA VAL A 66 -1.68 -14.14 -28.70
C VAL A 66 -2.53 -14.15 -27.45
N ALA A 67 -3.76 -13.65 -27.56
CA ALA A 67 -4.70 -13.69 -26.46
C ALA A 67 -4.86 -15.15 -26.00
N PRO A 68 -4.49 -15.48 -24.75
CA PRO A 68 -4.54 -16.86 -24.29
C PRO A 68 -6.00 -17.32 -24.25
N VAL A 69 -6.23 -18.55 -24.70
CA VAL A 69 -7.54 -19.19 -24.63
C VAL A 69 -7.85 -19.43 -23.15
N VAL A 70 -8.83 -18.70 -22.63
CA VAL A 70 -9.34 -18.86 -21.27
C VAL A 70 -10.44 -19.91 -21.26
N SER A 71 -10.41 -20.80 -20.27
CA SER A 71 -11.41 -21.84 -20.07
C SER A 71 -12.35 -21.51 -18.91
N ALA A 72 -13.51 -22.17 -18.84
CA ALA A 72 -14.39 -22.12 -17.68
C ALA A 72 -13.69 -22.58 -16.39
N ALA A 73 -12.70 -23.48 -16.48
CA ALA A 73 -11.90 -23.90 -15.33
C ALA A 73 -11.01 -22.76 -14.80
N THR A 74 -10.50 -21.89 -15.68
CA THR A 74 -9.68 -20.72 -15.32
C THR A 74 -10.49 -19.73 -14.51
N THR A 75 -11.70 -19.37 -14.96
CA THR A 75 -12.56 -18.42 -14.25
C THR A 75 -13.05 -18.99 -12.92
N ALA A 76 -13.46 -20.27 -12.89
CA ALA A 76 -13.81 -20.97 -11.65
C ALA A 76 -12.65 -20.94 -10.64
N LYS A 77 -11.40 -21.12 -11.10
CA LYS A 77 -10.23 -21.07 -10.22
C LYS A 77 -9.97 -19.68 -9.65
N ASN A 78 -10.19 -18.62 -10.42
CA ASN A 78 -10.11 -17.25 -9.90
C ASN A 78 -11.16 -16.98 -8.82
N VAL A 79 -12.42 -17.38 -9.03
CA VAL A 79 -13.50 -17.24 -8.04
C VAL A 79 -13.17 -17.98 -6.73
N GLU A 80 -12.62 -19.20 -6.85
CA GLU A 80 -12.16 -19.98 -5.70
C GLU A 80 -11.03 -19.24 -4.97
N LEU A 81 -9.92 -18.96 -5.67
CA LEU A 81 -8.70 -18.40 -5.07
C LEU A 81 -8.89 -16.99 -4.52
N GLN A 82 -9.82 -16.20 -5.05
CA GLN A 82 -10.20 -14.90 -4.51
C GLN A 82 -10.50 -14.96 -3.01
N ASN A 83 -11.05 -16.09 -2.54
CA ASN A 83 -11.48 -16.29 -1.15
C ASN A 83 -10.69 -17.39 -0.41
N THR A 84 -9.88 -18.18 -1.11
CA THR A 84 -9.23 -19.36 -0.51
C THR A 84 -7.71 -19.35 -0.59
N LEU A 85 -7.09 -18.55 -1.47
CA LEU A 85 -5.63 -18.54 -1.65
C LEU A 85 -4.93 -18.31 -0.31
N ARG A 86 -4.04 -19.22 0.07
CA ARG A 86 -3.25 -19.10 1.30
C ARG A 86 -1.88 -18.53 0.94
N TRP A 87 -1.53 -17.43 1.59
CA TRP A 87 -0.23 -16.77 1.42
C TRP A 87 0.12 -16.02 2.71
N ASN A 88 1.36 -15.55 2.81
CA ASN A 88 1.86 -14.86 4.01
C ASN A 88 2.26 -13.43 3.66
N PHE A 89 1.95 -12.52 4.57
CA PHE A 89 2.47 -11.16 4.57
C PHE A 89 3.30 -10.94 5.85
N GLY A 90 4.62 -11.04 5.72
CA GLY A 90 5.51 -11.18 6.88
C GLY A 90 5.11 -12.42 7.69
N ALA A 91 4.89 -12.25 9.00
CA ALA A 91 4.41 -13.32 9.88
C ALA A 91 2.88 -13.52 9.85
N LYS A 92 2.12 -12.66 9.15
CA LYS A 92 0.66 -12.76 9.11
C LYS A 92 0.22 -13.69 7.99
N ARG A 93 -0.51 -14.74 8.34
CA ARG A 93 -1.23 -15.56 7.37
C ARG A 93 -2.36 -14.74 6.75
N GLN A 94 -2.53 -14.85 5.44
CA GLN A 94 -3.57 -14.19 4.66
C GLN A 94 -4.45 -15.24 3.98
N ARG A 95 -5.70 -14.87 3.68
CA ARG A 95 -6.67 -15.72 2.99
C ARG A 95 -7.32 -14.96 1.84
N GLY A 96 -7.23 -15.54 0.66
CA GLY A 96 -7.73 -14.96 -0.58
C GLY A 96 -6.98 -13.70 -0.98
N TRP A 97 -7.48 -13.08 -2.05
CA TRP A 97 -7.06 -11.76 -2.53
C TRP A 97 -8.22 -10.79 -2.71
N TYR A 98 -9.41 -11.10 -2.16
CA TYR A 98 -10.62 -10.27 -2.25
C TYR A 98 -10.44 -8.82 -1.75
N LEU A 99 -9.51 -8.57 -0.83
CA LEU A 99 -9.19 -7.21 -0.35
C LEU A 99 -8.41 -6.38 -1.39
N TYR A 100 -7.87 -6.99 -2.43
CA TYR A 100 -7.02 -6.34 -3.42
C TYR A 100 -7.68 -6.24 -4.80
N VAL A 101 -8.95 -6.60 -4.94
CA VAL A 101 -9.66 -6.64 -6.24
C VAL A 101 -9.49 -5.33 -7.01
N SER A 102 -9.73 -4.18 -6.36
CA SER A 102 -9.60 -2.86 -7.01
C SER A 102 -8.17 -2.61 -7.53
N LEU A 103 -7.15 -2.97 -6.74
CA LEU A 103 -5.74 -2.84 -7.14
C LEU A 103 -5.39 -3.78 -8.29
N ILE A 104 -5.84 -5.04 -8.23
CA ILE A 104 -5.63 -6.04 -9.28
C ILE A 104 -6.25 -5.57 -10.58
N GLN A 105 -7.54 -5.23 -10.56
CA GLN A 105 -8.29 -4.72 -11.70
C GLN A 105 -7.62 -3.52 -12.36
N HIS A 106 -7.22 -2.51 -11.56
CA HIS A 106 -6.50 -1.35 -12.06
C HIS A 106 -5.14 -1.73 -12.70
N THR A 107 -4.41 -2.65 -12.07
CA THR A 107 -3.06 -3.05 -12.51
C THR A 107 -3.08 -3.82 -13.83
N ILE A 108 -4.05 -4.72 -13.99
CA ILE A 108 -4.20 -5.54 -15.21
C ILE A 108 -5.06 -4.84 -16.28
N GLY A 109 -5.60 -3.65 -15.98
CA GLY A 109 -6.34 -2.83 -16.95
C GLY A 109 -7.76 -3.32 -17.26
N THR A 110 -8.49 -3.84 -16.27
CA THR A 110 -9.88 -4.29 -16.44
C THR A 110 -10.79 -3.81 -15.31
N LYS A 111 -12.11 -3.80 -15.55
CA LYS A 111 -13.14 -3.61 -14.51
C LYS A 111 -13.94 -4.89 -14.24
N SER A 112 -13.69 -5.96 -15.01
CA SER A 112 -14.47 -7.20 -14.94
C SER A 112 -14.15 -8.00 -13.68
N GLY A 113 -15.14 -8.75 -13.19
CA GLY A 113 -15.01 -9.60 -12.01
C GLY A 113 -14.23 -10.89 -12.27
N ALA A 114 -13.78 -11.53 -11.20
CA ALA A 114 -12.95 -12.74 -11.21
C ALA A 114 -13.60 -13.91 -11.97
N GLU A 115 -14.93 -13.94 -12.00
CA GLU A 115 -15.79 -14.91 -12.66
C GLU A 115 -15.82 -14.80 -14.20
N THR A 116 -15.25 -13.73 -14.76
CA THR A 116 -15.35 -13.41 -16.19
C THR A 116 -14.15 -13.89 -17.00
N ASN A 117 -14.39 -14.21 -18.27
CA ASN A 117 -13.32 -14.51 -19.22
C ASN A 117 -12.44 -13.27 -19.47
N GLU A 118 -13.04 -12.08 -19.43
CA GLU A 118 -12.36 -10.80 -19.62
C GLU A 118 -11.30 -10.56 -18.53
N PHE A 119 -11.63 -10.85 -17.27
CA PHE A 119 -10.66 -10.76 -16.16
C PHE A 119 -9.51 -11.75 -16.35
N ALA A 120 -9.81 -13.02 -16.62
CA ALA A 120 -8.78 -14.03 -16.81
C ALA A 120 -7.87 -13.73 -18.02
N ARG A 121 -8.41 -13.18 -19.12
CA ARG A 121 -7.60 -12.72 -20.26
C ARG A 121 -6.69 -11.55 -19.85
N ALA A 122 -7.20 -10.59 -19.10
CA ALA A 122 -6.40 -9.45 -18.63
C ALA A 122 -5.26 -9.89 -17.70
N VAL A 123 -5.52 -10.84 -16.79
CA VAL A 123 -4.49 -11.46 -15.95
C VAL A 123 -3.41 -12.11 -16.82
N ALA A 124 -3.81 -12.90 -17.82
CA ALA A 124 -2.87 -13.63 -18.66
C ALA A 124 -2.00 -12.71 -19.54
N LEU A 125 -2.58 -11.63 -20.07
CA LEU A 125 -1.83 -10.59 -20.80
C LEU A 125 -0.83 -9.87 -19.88
N TRP A 126 -1.24 -9.57 -18.65
CA TRP A 126 -0.35 -8.98 -17.65
C TRP A 126 0.79 -9.95 -17.26
N GLN A 127 0.48 -11.22 -17.02
CA GLN A 127 1.47 -12.28 -16.75
C GLN A 127 2.51 -12.38 -17.87
N GLN A 128 2.07 -12.36 -19.14
CA GLN A 128 2.96 -12.37 -20.29
C GLN A 128 3.89 -11.14 -20.30
N LYS A 129 3.35 -9.95 -19.99
CA LYS A 129 4.13 -8.71 -19.90
C LYS A 129 5.18 -8.75 -18.79
N GLU A 130 4.85 -9.34 -17.64
CA GLU A 130 5.75 -9.51 -16.50
C GLU A 130 6.70 -10.71 -16.65
N GLY A 131 6.60 -11.46 -17.76
CA GLY A 131 7.49 -12.57 -18.07
C GLY A 131 7.25 -13.83 -17.24
N ILE A 132 6.04 -14.01 -16.71
CA ILE A 132 5.58 -15.24 -16.05
C ILE A 132 4.57 -16.00 -16.95
N TYR A 133 4.30 -17.27 -16.63
CA TYR A 133 3.45 -18.10 -17.48
C TYR A 133 2.00 -17.58 -17.51
N PRO A 134 1.38 -17.37 -18.69
CA PRO A 134 0.09 -16.68 -18.82
C PRO A 134 -1.11 -17.61 -18.54
N THR A 135 -1.27 -18.06 -17.30
CA THR A 135 -2.36 -18.94 -16.86
C THR A 135 -3.75 -18.27 -16.87
N GLY A 136 -3.80 -16.94 -16.75
CA GLY A 136 -5.03 -16.19 -16.49
C GLY A 136 -5.58 -16.34 -15.08
N ILE A 137 -4.81 -16.95 -14.17
CA ILE A 137 -5.20 -17.22 -12.78
C ILE A 137 -4.38 -16.33 -11.84
N VAL A 138 -5.04 -15.67 -10.89
CA VAL A 138 -4.37 -14.99 -9.78
C VAL A 138 -4.06 -16.00 -8.68
N ASP A 139 -3.01 -16.78 -8.91
CA ASP A 139 -2.42 -17.73 -7.96
C ASP A 139 -1.33 -17.08 -7.09
N GLY A 140 -0.59 -17.89 -6.32
CA GLY A 140 0.43 -17.39 -5.40
C GLY A 140 1.58 -16.66 -6.10
N GLU A 141 2.03 -17.16 -7.26
CA GLU A 141 3.10 -16.51 -8.03
C GLU A 141 2.60 -15.18 -8.60
N THR A 142 1.41 -15.18 -9.21
CA THR A 142 0.80 -13.99 -9.80
C THR A 142 0.55 -12.91 -8.75
N LEU A 143 0.00 -13.28 -7.58
CA LEU A 143 -0.20 -12.35 -6.47
C LEU A 143 1.13 -11.80 -5.94
N SER A 144 2.17 -12.63 -5.83
CA SER A 144 3.51 -12.16 -5.43
C SER A 144 4.05 -11.11 -6.40
N ARG A 145 3.95 -11.34 -7.72
CA ARG A 145 4.39 -10.38 -8.74
C ARG A 145 3.59 -9.07 -8.70
N LEU A 146 2.28 -9.14 -8.47
CA LEU A 146 1.44 -7.96 -8.30
C LEU A 146 1.88 -7.13 -7.09
N ILE A 147 2.18 -7.79 -5.97
CA ILE A 147 2.69 -7.15 -4.76
C ILE A 147 4.04 -6.48 -5.04
N ASP A 148 4.98 -7.19 -5.66
CA ASP A 148 6.29 -6.62 -6.03
C ASP A 148 6.13 -5.37 -6.91
N PHE A 149 5.23 -5.43 -7.89
CA PHE A 149 4.91 -4.31 -8.76
C PHE A 149 4.36 -3.11 -7.96
N TRP A 150 3.40 -3.30 -7.05
CA TRP A 150 2.89 -2.21 -6.22
C TRP A 150 3.96 -1.62 -5.30
N GLN A 151 4.80 -2.48 -4.71
CA GLN A 151 5.89 -2.05 -3.84
C GLN A 151 6.95 -1.24 -4.60
N SER A 152 7.27 -1.65 -5.84
CA SER A 152 8.29 -0.97 -6.66
C SER A 152 7.94 0.49 -7.02
N ARG A 153 6.66 0.87 -6.90
CA ARG A 153 6.16 2.22 -7.20
C ARG A 153 6.19 3.17 -6.00
N ARG A 154 6.45 2.66 -4.81
CA ARG A 154 6.48 3.42 -3.55
C ARG A 154 7.85 4.04 -3.29
N LEU A 155 8.01 4.72 -2.15
CA LEU A 155 9.31 5.21 -1.70
C LEU A 155 10.25 4.02 -1.46
N ASN A 156 11.32 3.94 -2.26
CA ASN A 156 12.35 2.91 -2.13
C ASN A 156 13.45 3.27 -1.12
N THR A 157 13.55 4.55 -0.75
CA THR A 157 14.57 5.08 0.15
C THR A 157 13.90 5.98 1.19
N ILE A 158 14.19 5.72 2.46
CA ILE A 158 13.66 6.50 3.58
C ILE A 158 14.68 7.59 3.92
N VAL A 159 14.54 8.75 3.25
CA VAL A 159 15.31 9.95 3.57
C VAL A 159 14.53 10.78 4.58
N TYR A 160 15.13 11.07 5.72
CA TYR A 160 14.48 11.86 6.76
C TYR A 160 14.24 13.29 6.26
N ALA A 161 13.05 13.83 6.48
CA ALA A 161 12.74 15.21 6.10
C ALA A 161 13.58 16.18 6.92
N ALA A 162 14.23 17.13 6.26
CA ALA A 162 14.83 18.25 6.97
C ALA A 162 13.71 19.19 7.46
N PRO A 163 13.87 19.89 8.60
CA PRO A 163 12.84 20.80 9.11
C PRO A 163 12.36 21.84 8.09
N GLU A 164 13.25 22.30 7.21
CA GLU A 164 12.99 23.25 6.12
C GLU A 164 12.10 22.69 4.99
N ASP A 165 12.09 21.37 4.80
CA ASP A 165 11.24 20.67 3.84
C ASP A 165 9.79 20.56 4.34
N LEU A 166 9.60 20.67 5.65
CA LEU A 166 8.31 20.51 6.31
C LEU A 166 7.56 21.84 6.41
N LEU A 167 6.24 21.76 6.26
CA LEU A 167 5.30 22.80 6.65
C LEU A 167 4.34 22.28 7.71
N THR A 168 3.71 23.18 8.46
CA THR A 168 2.55 22.85 9.31
C THR A 168 1.28 22.99 8.48
N ALA A 169 0.60 21.88 8.19
CA ALA A 169 -0.67 21.92 7.47
C ALA A 169 -1.81 22.38 8.40
N PRO A 170 -2.88 23.01 7.87
CA PRO A 170 -4.02 23.46 8.67
C PRO A 170 -4.72 22.30 9.38
N ILE A 171 -5.08 22.46 10.65
CA ILE A 171 -5.79 21.43 11.44
C ILE A 171 -7.11 20.99 10.78
N ALA A 172 -7.75 21.85 9.99
CA ALA A 172 -8.96 21.53 9.25
C ALA A 172 -8.78 20.43 8.20
N ASP A 173 -7.55 20.20 7.71
CA ASP A 173 -7.23 19.10 6.80
C ASP A 173 -7.01 17.77 7.54
N PHE A 174 -6.94 17.77 8.88
CA PHE A 174 -6.75 16.57 9.67
C PHE A 174 -8.07 15.97 10.16
N TYR A 175 -8.06 14.64 10.31
CA TYR A 175 -9.23 13.88 10.73
C TYR A 175 -9.58 14.16 12.20
N ASP A 176 -8.55 14.22 13.06
CA ASP A 176 -8.67 14.58 14.47
C ASP A 176 -8.46 16.10 14.65
N PRO A 177 -9.51 16.86 15.03
CA PRO A 177 -9.40 18.31 15.22
C PRO A 177 -8.61 18.71 16.47
N THR A 178 -8.26 17.76 17.34
CA THR A 178 -7.48 18.00 18.57
C THR A 178 -6.01 17.62 18.44
N ARG A 179 -5.56 17.31 17.22
CA ARG A 179 -4.21 16.82 16.96
C ARG A 179 -3.15 17.88 17.29
N GLU A 180 -2.09 17.45 17.97
CA GLU A 180 -0.97 18.32 18.34
C GLU A 180 -0.28 18.95 17.12
N ILE A 181 0.17 20.20 17.25
CA ILE A 181 0.72 20.98 16.13
C ILE A 181 1.97 20.34 15.49
N GLU A 182 2.80 19.67 16.28
CA GLU A 182 3.98 18.95 15.80
C GLU A 182 3.63 17.73 14.94
N LEU A 183 2.41 17.21 15.07
CA LEU A 183 1.88 16.08 14.29
C LEU A 183 1.10 16.53 13.04
N LEU A 184 1.07 17.84 12.77
CA LEU A 184 0.49 18.43 11.56
C LEU A 184 1.52 18.68 10.46
N LYS A 185 2.77 18.23 10.67
CA LYS A 185 3.86 18.45 9.74
C LYS A 185 3.72 17.56 8.50
N VAL A 186 3.96 18.13 7.33
CA VAL A 186 3.94 17.45 6.03
C VAL A 186 5.06 18.03 5.16
N GLU A 187 5.68 17.21 4.32
CA GLU A 187 6.61 17.71 3.31
C GLU A 187 5.88 18.61 2.29
N ARG A 188 6.53 19.71 1.88
CA ARG A 188 5.91 20.82 1.13
C ARG A 188 5.31 20.38 -0.21
N GLU A 189 6.05 19.64 -1.03
CA GLU A 189 5.57 19.15 -2.34
C GLU A 189 4.47 18.11 -2.18
N THR A 190 4.60 17.23 -1.18
CA THR A 190 3.59 16.25 -0.81
C THR A 190 2.28 16.93 -0.45
N TYR A 191 2.32 17.98 0.36
CA TYR A 191 1.12 18.71 0.75
C TYR A 191 0.46 19.42 -0.44
N GLN A 192 1.25 20.02 -1.34
CA GLN A 192 0.72 20.61 -2.58
C GLN A 192 0.02 19.56 -3.46
N ALA A 193 0.67 18.42 -3.68
CA ALA A 193 0.09 17.32 -4.44
C ALA A 193 -1.19 16.76 -3.78
N TYR A 194 -1.20 16.67 -2.45
CA TYR A 194 -2.36 16.28 -1.67
C TYR A 194 -3.55 17.21 -1.91
N LYS A 195 -3.35 18.55 -1.87
CA LYS A 195 -4.45 19.50 -2.12
C LYS A 195 -5.02 19.38 -3.53
N LEU A 196 -4.17 19.17 -4.54
CA LEU A 196 -4.62 18.90 -5.91
C LEU A 196 -5.45 17.61 -6.00
N MET A 197 -4.98 16.53 -5.35
CA MET A 197 -5.69 15.26 -5.31
C MET A 197 -7.05 15.37 -4.61
N VAL A 198 -7.12 16.07 -3.47
CA VAL A 198 -8.37 16.30 -2.73
C VAL A 198 -9.35 17.12 -3.56
N SER A 199 -8.87 18.17 -4.22
CA SER A 199 -9.73 19.02 -5.07
C SER A 199 -10.34 18.22 -6.23
N ALA A 200 -9.55 17.37 -6.89
CA ALA A 200 -10.03 16.52 -7.99
C ALA A 200 -11.02 15.46 -7.49
N ALA A 201 -10.74 14.82 -6.35
CA ALA A 201 -11.66 13.84 -5.77
C ALA A 201 -13.01 14.48 -5.40
N ALA A 202 -12.98 15.69 -4.81
CA ALA A 202 -14.19 16.41 -4.44
C ALA A 202 -15.05 16.76 -5.66
N SER A 203 -14.44 17.22 -6.77
CA SER A 203 -15.18 17.54 -8.00
C SER A 203 -15.73 16.30 -8.70
N GLU A 204 -14.95 15.21 -8.77
CA GLU A 204 -15.32 14.01 -9.55
C GLU A 204 -16.32 13.11 -8.82
N LEU A 205 -16.25 13.02 -7.48
CA LEU A 205 -17.09 12.10 -6.70
C LEU A 205 -18.32 12.75 -6.06
N LYS A 206 -18.40 14.09 -6.03
CA LYS A 206 -19.48 14.84 -5.34
C LYS A 206 -19.73 14.32 -3.91
N LEU A 207 -18.64 14.09 -3.17
CA LEU A 207 -18.69 13.48 -1.84
C LEU A 207 -19.55 14.32 -0.89
N LYS A 208 -20.54 13.68 -0.25
CA LYS A 208 -21.42 14.34 0.72
C LYS A 208 -20.76 14.54 2.09
N ASP A 209 -19.84 13.65 2.45
CA ASP A 209 -19.11 13.69 3.71
C ASP A 209 -17.75 14.35 3.55
N GLY A 210 -17.60 15.57 4.09
CA GLY A 210 -16.35 16.34 4.10
C GLY A 210 -15.24 15.77 4.98
N LYS A 211 -15.33 14.48 5.36
CA LYS A 211 -14.31 13.76 6.14
C LYS A 211 -13.36 12.95 5.27
N TYR A 212 -13.79 12.55 4.08
CA TYR A 212 -12.94 11.76 3.17
C TYR A 212 -11.67 12.53 2.79
N LEU A 213 -10.57 11.79 2.71
CA LEU A 213 -9.21 12.30 2.46
C LEU A 213 -8.66 13.24 3.52
N ARG A 214 -9.32 13.44 4.67
CA ARG A 214 -8.66 14.09 5.80
C ARG A 214 -7.45 13.28 6.26
N ILE A 215 -6.39 13.99 6.62
CA ILE A 215 -5.12 13.40 7.06
C ILE A 215 -5.32 12.85 8.47
N VAL A 216 -5.16 11.53 8.62
CA VAL A 216 -5.12 10.84 9.91
C VAL A 216 -3.71 10.96 10.51
N SER A 217 -2.68 10.83 9.67
CA SER A 217 -1.28 10.93 10.06
C SER A 217 -0.42 11.34 8.87
N ALA A 218 0.67 12.07 9.13
CA ALA A 218 1.63 12.52 8.13
C ALA A 218 3.07 12.36 8.64
N PHE A 219 3.85 13.44 8.80
CA PHE A 219 5.20 13.32 9.35
C PHE A 219 5.20 12.77 10.78
N ARG A 220 6.19 11.92 11.09
CA ARG A 220 6.47 11.44 12.44
C ARG A 220 7.96 11.60 12.73
N SER A 221 8.31 12.27 13.82
CA SER A 221 9.71 12.29 14.27
C SER A 221 10.13 10.92 14.82
N ARG A 222 11.44 10.68 14.93
CA ARG A 222 11.95 9.42 15.50
C ARG A 222 11.58 9.28 16.98
N GLU A 223 11.59 10.39 17.70
CA GLU A 223 11.25 10.48 19.13
C GLU A 223 9.77 10.12 19.32
N TYR A 224 8.88 10.70 18.49
CA TYR A 224 7.47 10.35 18.51
C TYR A 224 7.24 8.87 18.17
N GLN A 225 7.94 8.35 17.15
CA GLN A 225 7.87 6.94 16.79
C GLN A 225 8.39 6.01 17.91
N ALA A 226 9.41 6.43 18.65
CA ALA A 226 9.91 5.71 19.82
C ALA A 226 8.87 5.68 20.95
N LYS A 227 8.19 6.81 21.22
CA LYS A 227 7.09 6.88 22.19
C LYS A 227 5.94 5.94 21.83
N LEU A 228 5.52 5.92 20.56
CA LEU A 228 4.48 4.99 20.09
C LEU A 228 4.88 3.52 20.31
N ARG A 229 6.14 3.17 20.03
CA ARG A 229 6.65 1.81 20.24
C ARG A 229 6.68 1.42 21.71
N ALA A 230 7.12 2.34 22.58
CA ALA A 230 7.13 2.12 24.02
C ALA A 230 5.70 1.91 24.57
N ALA A 231 4.72 2.67 24.06
CA ALA A 231 3.31 2.53 24.44
C ALA A 231 2.64 1.27 23.87
N SER A 232 3.19 0.67 22.82
CA SER A 232 2.64 -0.51 22.13
C SER A 232 3.67 -1.65 22.03
N PRO A 233 4.13 -2.22 23.15
CA PRO A 233 5.26 -3.17 23.15
C PRO A 233 4.96 -4.48 22.40
N HIS A 234 3.70 -4.78 22.12
CA HIS A 234 3.27 -5.99 21.41
C HIS A 234 2.90 -5.71 19.95
N SER A 235 3.05 -4.46 19.49
CA SER A 235 2.97 -4.16 18.06
C SER A 235 4.17 -4.80 17.37
N GLY A 236 3.91 -5.78 16.49
CA GLY A 236 4.99 -6.43 15.73
C GLY A 236 5.77 -5.40 14.88
N ARG A 237 6.92 -5.79 14.33
CA ARG A 237 7.77 -4.92 13.47
C ARG A 237 7.00 -4.29 12.28
N ALA A 238 5.88 -4.88 11.87
CA ALA A 238 4.98 -4.35 10.84
C ALA A 238 4.04 -3.23 11.34
N GLY A 239 3.69 -3.19 12.63
CA GLY A 239 2.75 -2.20 13.17
C GLY A 239 3.40 -0.85 13.50
N LEU A 240 4.68 -0.86 13.89
CA LEU A 240 5.46 0.35 14.12
C LEU A 240 6.89 0.16 13.57
N ALA A 241 7.03 0.44 12.27
CA ALA A 241 8.30 0.30 11.55
C ALA A 241 9.42 1.11 12.22
N VAL A 242 10.62 0.52 12.26
CA VAL A 242 11.86 1.21 12.71
C VAL A 242 12.27 2.28 11.70
N ASN A 243 12.09 2.01 10.40
CA ASN A 243 12.29 2.95 9.30
C ASN A 243 10.93 3.21 8.65
N SER A 244 10.15 4.11 9.26
CA SER A 244 8.82 4.44 8.76
C SER A 244 8.90 5.41 7.57
N PRO A 245 8.15 5.19 6.48
CA PRO A 245 7.99 6.19 5.41
C PRO A 245 7.48 7.55 5.89
N HIS A 246 6.79 7.61 7.03
CA HIS A 246 6.38 8.87 7.65
C HIS A 246 7.54 9.78 8.06
N PHE A 247 8.75 9.24 8.23
CA PHE A 247 9.94 10.02 8.52
C PHE A 247 10.32 10.96 7.38
N THR A 248 9.87 10.66 6.16
CA THR A 248 10.13 11.47 4.97
C THR A 248 9.22 12.68 4.88
N GLY A 249 8.13 12.73 5.68
CA GLY A 249 7.05 13.71 5.51
C GLY A 249 6.23 13.53 4.22
N ARG A 250 6.60 12.55 3.36
CA ARG A 250 5.98 12.25 2.07
C ARG A 250 4.91 11.16 2.12
N THR A 251 4.57 10.70 3.32
CA THR A 251 3.59 9.63 3.54
C THR A 251 2.39 10.18 4.28
N LEU A 252 1.21 9.86 3.78
CA LEU A 252 -0.07 10.28 4.35
C LEU A 252 -0.94 9.05 4.64
N ASP A 253 -1.41 8.96 5.88
CA ASP A 253 -2.56 8.13 6.22
C ASP A 253 -3.82 8.96 6.00
N LEU A 254 -4.67 8.55 5.07
CA LEU A 254 -5.87 9.26 4.64
C LEU A 254 -7.13 8.54 5.12
N PHE A 255 -8.13 9.30 5.55
CA PHE A 255 -9.42 8.71 5.86
C PHE A 255 -10.15 8.29 4.57
N VAL A 256 -10.28 6.97 4.38
CA VAL A 256 -10.96 6.36 3.22
C VAL A 256 -12.28 5.66 3.59
N GLY A 257 -12.73 5.78 4.84
CA GLY A 257 -13.88 5.07 5.39
C GLY A 257 -13.48 4.05 6.47
N GLY A 258 -14.48 3.40 7.08
CA GLY A 258 -14.27 2.46 8.19
C GLY A 258 -13.63 3.12 9.41
N GLU A 259 -12.93 2.32 10.20
CA GLU A 259 -12.10 2.76 11.32
C GLU A 259 -10.70 3.19 10.81
N PRO A 260 -10.23 4.42 11.13
CA PRO A 260 -8.91 4.88 10.71
C PRO A 260 -7.77 3.98 11.21
N THR A 261 -6.82 3.65 10.34
CA THR A 261 -5.56 2.94 10.69
C THR A 261 -5.70 1.54 11.31
N ILE A 262 -6.89 0.92 11.24
CA ILE A 262 -7.12 -0.44 11.77
C ILE A 262 -6.87 -1.51 10.70
N THR A 263 -5.87 -2.38 10.93
CA THR A 263 -5.45 -3.43 9.96
C THR A 263 -6.29 -4.70 9.99
N LYS A 264 -7.42 -4.73 10.72
CA LYS A 264 -8.28 -5.93 10.78
C LYS A 264 -8.97 -6.13 9.42
N ASP A 265 -9.05 -7.36 8.94
CA ASP A 265 -9.54 -7.64 7.59
C ASP A 265 -10.99 -7.16 7.37
N PHE A 266 -11.87 -7.24 8.39
CA PHE A 266 -13.23 -6.70 8.27
C PHE A 266 -13.24 -5.18 8.05
N ASN A 267 -12.31 -4.45 8.69
CA ASN A 267 -12.20 -3.00 8.50
C ASN A 267 -11.65 -2.67 7.12
N ARG A 268 -10.62 -3.40 6.70
CA ARG A 268 -10.05 -3.29 5.34
C ARG A 268 -11.11 -3.58 4.28
N ALA A 269 -11.99 -4.57 4.50
CA ALA A 269 -13.08 -4.89 3.57
C ALA A 269 -14.05 -3.70 3.40
N VAL A 270 -14.38 -2.98 4.47
CA VAL A 270 -15.18 -1.74 4.38
C VAL A 270 -14.42 -0.66 3.61
N GLN A 271 -13.15 -0.43 3.94
CA GLN A 271 -12.32 0.59 3.31
C GLN A 271 -12.13 0.38 1.81
N VAL A 272 -11.82 -0.85 1.38
CA VAL A 272 -11.54 -1.12 -0.05
C VAL A 272 -12.80 -1.08 -0.93
N GLN A 273 -13.98 -1.15 -0.31
CA GLN A 273 -15.26 -0.99 -1.00
C GLN A 273 -15.70 0.47 -1.10
N ALA A 274 -15.15 1.37 -0.29
CA ALA A 274 -15.53 2.77 -0.28
C ALA A 274 -15.27 3.44 -1.64
N PRO A 275 -16.20 4.28 -2.15
CA PRO A 275 -16.02 4.96 -3.43
C PRO A 275 -14.73 5.77 -3.52
N ILE A 276 -14.35 6.44 -2.41
CA ILE A 276 -13.12 7.23 -2.36
C ILE A 276 -11.86 6.38 -2.53
N TYR A 277 -11.83 5.17 -1.94
CA TYR A 277 -10.67 4.29 -2.07
C TYR A 277 -10.53 3.81 -3.53
N LYS A 278 -11.64 3.39 -4.15
CA LYS A 278 -11.66 2.99 -5.56
C LYS A 278 -11.20 4.12 -6.48
N TRP A 279 -11.61 5.36 -6.19
CA TRP A 279 -11.14 6.54 -6.90
C TRP A 279 -9.64 6.76 -6.73
N LEU A 280 -9.11 6.66 -5.51
CA LEU A 280 -7.68 6.80 -5.25
C LEU A 280 -6.86 5.75 -6.02
N VAL A 281 -7.28 4.49 -6.00
CA VAL A 281 -6.61 3.41 -6.74
C VAL A 281 -6.43 3.75 -8.23
N ILE A 282 -7.44 4.41 -8.83
CA ILE A 282 -7.42 4.78 -10.25
C ILE A 282 -6.63 6.07 -10.48
N ASN A 283 -6.77 7.08 -9.61
CA ASN A 283 -6.39 8.46 -9.91
C ASN A 283 -5.18 8.98 -9.14
N ALA A 284 -4.85 8.44 -7.97
CA ALA A 284 -3.84 9.01 -7.07
C ALA A 284 -2.45 9.11 -7.73
N SER A 285 -2.12 8.20 -8.64
CA SER A 285 -0.86 8.20 -9.38
C SER A 285 -0.68 9.44 -10.28
N ARG A 286 -1.76 10.05 -10.77
CA ARG A 286 -1.74 11.33 -11.52
C ARG A 286 -1.12 12.45 -10.68
N PHE A 287 -1.31 12.37 -9.35
CA PHE A 287 -0.78 13.31 -8.37
C PHE A 287 0.52 12.82 -7.71
N GLY A 288 1.03 11.64 -8.08
CA GLY A 288 2.26 11.07 -7.54
C GLY A 288 2.10 10.25 -6.27
N PHE A 289 0.88 9.92 -5.86
CA PHE A 289 0.63 9.05 -4.71
C PHE A 289 0.49 7.59 -5.13
N TYR A 290 1.15 6.70 -4.38
CA TYR A 290 1.10 5.26 -4.57
C TYR A 290 0.72 4.55 -3.27
N PRO A 291 -0.14 3.52 -3.31
CA PRO A 291 -0.66 2.90 -2.11
C PRO A 291 0.34 1.91 -1.51
N TYR A 292 0.37 1.84 -0.18
CA TYR A 292 0.81 0.62 0.49
C TYR A 292 -0.32 -0.41 0.42
N PHE A 293 -0.15 -1.43 -0.43
CA PHE A 293 -1.21 -2.39 -0.76
C PHE A 293 -1.91 -3.02 0.45
N TYR A 294 -1.20 -3.20 1.58
CA TYR A 294 -1.75 -3.81 2.78
C TYR A 294 -2.66 -2.86 3.57
N GLU A 295 -2.44 -1.55 3.49
CA GLU A 295 -3.11 -0.54 4.32
C GLU A 295 -3.86 0.45 3.41
N PRO A 296 -5.19 0.30 3.23
CA PRO A 296 -5.97 1.10 2.28
C PRO A 296 -5.87 2.63 2.47
N TRP A 297 -5.53 3.07 3.67
CA TRP A 297 -5.36 4.47 4.05
C TRP A 297 -3.95 5.01 3.79
N HIS A 298 -2.92 4.18 3.61
CA HIS A 298 -1.51 4.60 3.57
C HIS A 298 -1.05 4.86 2.14
N TRP A 299 -0.70 6.12 1.85
CA TRP A 299 -0.30 6.57 0.52
C TRP A 299 1.02 7.35 0.57
N GLU A 300 1.90 7.07 -0.38
CA GLU A 300 3.23 7.65 -0.44
C GLU A 300 3.40 8.51 -1.69
N TYR A 301 3.81 9.75 -1.48
CA TYR A 301 4.16 10.66 -2.54
C TYR A 301 5.57 10.36 -3.07
N VAL A 302 5.65 10.03 -4.36
CA VAL A 302 6.91 9.85 -5.08
C VAL A 302 7.06 11.01 -6.07
N PRO A 303 8.04 11.91 -5.85
CA PRO A 303 8.26 13.06 -6.72
C PRO A 303 8.47 12.63 -8.17
N ARG A 304 8.00 13.45 -9.12
CA ARG A 304 8.10 13.15 -10.56
C ARG A 304 9.53 12.84 -11.00
N ASN A 305 10.51 13.58 -10.48
CA ASN A 305 11.93 13.42 -10.82
C ASN A 305 12.53 12.12 -10.27
N SER A 306 11.81 11.42 -9.39
CA SER A 306 12.21 10.16 -8.76
C SER A 306 11.41 8.96 -9.30
N ARG A 307 10.55 9.16 -10.31
CA ARG A 307 9.74 8.06 -10.88
C ARG A 307 10.57 7.18 -11.83
N PRO A 308 10.33 5.86 -11.86
CA PRO A 308 10.93 5.00 -12.87
C PRO A 308 10.53 5.42 -14.30
N PRO A 309 11.41 5.25 -15.30
CA PRO A 309 11.08 5.47 -16.71
C PRO A 309 9.83 4.68 -17.13
N GLY A 310 8.88 5.33 -17.81
CA GLY A 310 7.64 4.70 -18.30
C GLY A 310 6.36 5.00 -17.50
N THR A 311 6.40 5.93 -16.54
CA THR A 311 5.23 6.38 -15.74
C THR A 311 4.65 7.73 -16.18
N ASN A 312 4.99 8.20 -17.38
CA ASN A 312 4.44 9.42 -17.97
C ASN A 312 3.02 9.14 -18.50
N LEU A 313 2.04 9.05 -17.60
CA LEU A 313 0.66 9.32 -17.97
C LEU A 313 0.54 10.84 -18.18
N PRO A 314 0.14 11.33 -19.36
CA PRO A 314 -0.04 12.75 -19.58
C PRO A 314 -1.15 13.27 -18.65
N LEU A 315 -0.88 14.42 -18.02
CA LEU A 315 -1.92 15.25 -17.45
C LEU A 315 -2.63 15.95 -18.61
N THR A 316 -3.57 15.27 -19.27
CA THR A 316 -4.63 15.99 -19.96
C THR A 316 -5.78 16.18 -18.97
N PRO A 317 -6.17 17.42 -18.67
CA PRO A 317 -7.51 17.67 -18.15
C PRO A 317 -8.49 17.21 -19.24
N GLN A 318 -9.31 16.21 -18.92
CA GLN A 318 -10.64 16.09 -19.51
C GLN A 318 -11.63 16.47 -18.41
#